data_AF-A0A5D3DVN2-F1
#
_entry.id   AF-A0A5D3DVN2-F1
#
_cell.length_a   1.000
_cell.length_b   1.000
_cell.length_c   1.000
_cell.angle_alpha   90.00
_cell.angle_beta   90.00
_cell.angle_gamma   90.00
#
_symmetry.space_group_name_H-M   'P 1'
#
loop_
_entity.id
_entity.type
_entity.pdbx_description
1 polymer ?
#
loop_
_entity_poly.entity_id
_entity_poly.type
_entity_poly.pdbx_seq_one_letter_code
_entity_poly.pdbx_strand_id
1 'polypeptide(L)' 'MVSFRQDEVDRYRLIHIQQDRTYNDYVKKFLNYSAPLPRMEESVLRDAFVTGLELALQAEVISRHPQTLEECMKKA' A
#
# COMPACT_ATOMS: atom_id res chain seq x y z
N MET A 1 -13.96 -10.23 21.22
CA MET A 1 -13.85 -10.87 19.90
C MET A 1 -14.30 -9.86 18.85
N VAL A 2 -13.41 -8.94 18.43
CA VAL A 2 -13.71 -7.83 17.49
C VAL A 2 -12.66 -7.72 16.36
N SER A 3 -11.63 -8.57 16.32
CA SER A 3 -10.46 -8.35 15.46
C SER A 3 -10.70 -8.56 13.96
N PHE A 4 -11.49 -9.55 13.54
CA PHE A 4 -11.58 -9.88 12.10
C PHE A 4 -12.28 -8.81 11.25
N ARG A 5 -13.27 -8.10 11.80
CA ARG A 5 -14.03 -7.09 11.05
C ARG A 5 -13.29 -5.76 10.92
N GLN A 6 -12.45 -5.41 11.90
CA GLN A 6 -11.70 -4.16 11.88
C GLN A 6 -10.54 -4.25 10.86
N ASP A 7 -9.83 -5.38 10.83
CA ASP A 7 -8.78 -5.67 9.86
C ASP A 7 -9.28 -5.60 8.40
N GLU A 8 -10.48 -6.13 8.10
CA GLU A 8 -11.08 -5.99 6.77
C GLU A 8 -11.38 -4.52 6.43
N VAL A 9 -12.03 -3.77 7.33
CA VAL A 9 -12.39 -2.37 7.10
C VAL A 9 -11.15 -1.49 6.88
N ASP A 10 -10.10 -1.72 7.65
CA ASP A 10 -8.84 -1.00 7.51
C ASP A 10 -8.14 -1.38 6.19
N ARG A 11 -8.23 -2.66 5.78
CA ARG A 11 -7.73 -3.11 4.47
C ARG A 11 -8.48 -2.43 3.34
N TYR A 12 -9.81 -2.38 3.39
CA TYR A 12 -10.65 -1.69 2.39
C TYR A 12 -10.29 -0.22 2.21
N ARG A 13 -9.90 0.48 3.29
CA ARG A 13 -9.48 1.89 3.22
C ARG A 13 -8.17 2.09 2.46
N LEU A 14 -7.21 1.18 2.57
CA LEU A 14 -5.94 1.28 1.85
C LEU A 14 -6.08 0.97 0.34
N ILE A 15 -6.94 0.03 -0.04
CA ILE A 15 -7.14 -0.36 -1.46
C ILE A 15 -7.75 0.77 -2.30
N HIS A 16 -8.38 1.76 -1.65
CA HIS A 16 -8.95 2.94 -2.32
C HIS A 16 -7.97 4.11 -2.46
N ILE A 17 -6.75 4.01 -1.92
CA ILE A 17 -5.72 5.03 -2.14
C ILE A 17 -5.10 4.76 -3.50
N GLN A 18 -5.42 5.61 -4.47
CA GLN A 18 -4.85 5.56 -5.81
C GLN A 18 -3.92 6.75 -6.06
N GLN A 19 -2.93 6.52 -6.92
CA GLN A 19 -2.03 7.56 -7.40
C GLN A 19 -2.75 8.42 -8.44
N ASP A 20 -3.36 9.52 -7.99
CA ASP A 20 -4.03 10.50 -8.87
C ASP A 20 -3.11 11.61 -9.40
N ARG A 21 -1.90 11.74 -8.83
CA ARG A 21 -0.93 12.81 -9.14
C ARG A 21 0.50 12.28 -9.08
N THR A 22 1.35 12.90 -8.27
CA THR A 22 2.75 12.52 -8.14
C THR A 22 2.91 11.31 -7.23
N TYR A 23 3.92 10.50 -7.52
CA TYR A 23 4.32 9.39 -6.66
C TYR A 23 4.56 9.83 -5.20
N ASN A 24 5.16 11.01 -5.01
CA ASN A 24 5.49 11.53 -3.68
C ASN A 24 4.23 11.91 -2.87
N ASP A 25 3.21 12.48 -3.54
CA ASP A 25 1.92 12.75 -2.90
C ASP A 25 1.20 11.45 -2.53
N TYR A 26 1.29 10.44 -3.40
CA TYR A 26 0.75 9.10 -3.15
C TYR A 26 1.40 8.45 -1.93
N VAL A 27 2.73 8.41 -1.86
CA VAL A 27 3.49 7.86 -0.72
C VAL A 27 3.11 8.55 0.58
N LYS A 28 3.03 9.89 0.58
CA LYS A 28 2.61 10.65 1.77
C LYS A 28 1.20 10.29 2.22
N LYS A 29 0.25 10.15 1.30
CA LYS A 29 -1.11 9.70 1.62
C LYS A 29 -1.07 8.29 2.19
N PHE A 30 -0.43 7.34 1.51
CA PHE A 30 -0.34 5.95 1.93
C PHE A 30 0.18 5.82 3.37
N LEU A 31 1.31 6.46 3.68
CA LEU A 31 1.91 6.43 5.02
C LEU A 31 1.01 7.05 6.10
N ASN A 32 0.30 8.12 5.77
CA ASN A 32 -0.59 8.80 6.71
C ASN A 32 -1.82 7.93 7.06
N TYR A 33 -2.32 7.17 6.08
CA TYR A 33 -3.42 6.23 6.28
C TYR A 33 -2.97 4.90 6.91
N SER A 34 -1.72 4.47 6.70
CA SER A 34 -1.17 3.25 7.30
C SER A 34 -0.67 3.44 8.73
N ALA A 35 -0.21 4.65 9.10
CA ALA A 35 0.31 4.98 10.43
C ALA A 35 -0.63 4.65 11.62
N PRO A 36 -1.96 4.87 11.55
CA PRO A 36 -2.86 4.54 12.65
C PRO A 36 -3.21 3.04 12.74
N LEU A 37 -2.73 2.18 11.82
CA LEU A 37 -3.12 0.78 11.74
C LEU A 37 -2.15 -0.09 12.57
N PRO A 38 -2.51 -0.51 13.80
CA PRO A 38 -1.53 -1.03 14.75
C PRO A 38 -1.04 -2.45 14.45
N ARG A 39 -1.61 -3.14 13.43
CA ARG A 39 -1.45 -4.59 13.23
C ARG A 39 -1.55 -5.08 11.78
N MET A 40 -1.34 -4.23 10.78
CA MET A 40 -1.32 -4.75 9.42
C MET A 40 -0.03 -5.52 9.12
N GLU A 41 -0.21 -6.73 8.62
CA GLU A 41 0.87 -7.53 8.04
C GLU A 41 1.55 -6.76 6.90
N GLU A 42 2.88 -6.81 6.83
CA GLU A 42 3.65 -6.12 5.80
C GLU A 42 3.24 -6.54 4.39
N SER A 43 2.85 -7.81 4.22
CA SER A 43 2.31 -8.33 2.96
C SER A 43 1.05 -7.58 2.51
N VAL A 44 0.14 -7.27 3.45
CA VAL A 44 -1.09 -6.53 3.18
C VAL A 44 -0.78 -5.09 2.79
N LEU A 45 0.17 -4.45 3.48
CA LEU A 45 0.61 -3.09 3.14
C LEU A 45 1.29 -3.06 1.77
N ARG A 46 2.12 -4.05 1.45
CA ARG A 46 2.78 -4.18 0.16
C ARG A 46 1.78 -4.33 -0.98
N ASP A 47 0.83 -5.26 -0.83
CA ASP A 47 -0.18 -5.52 -1.85
C ASP A 47 -1.09 -4.31 -2.06
N ALA A 48 -1.47 -3.61 -0.98
CA ALA A 48 -2.22 -2.36 -1.05
C ALA A 48 -1.42 -1.22 -1.69
N PHE A 49 -0.13 -1.12 -1.38
CA PHE A 49 0.78 -0.14 -1.98
C PHE A 49 0.87 -0.35 -3.49
N VAL A 50 1.17 -1.58 -3.94
CA VAL A 50 1.27 -1.88 -5.37
C VAL A 50 -0.08 -1.64 -6.06
N THR A 51 -1.20 -2.07 -5.49
CA THR A 51 -2.54 -1.87 -6.09
C THR A 51 -2.90 -0.38 -6.24
N GLY A 52 -2.37 0.49 -5.38
CA GLY A 52 -2.62 1.92 -5.41
C GLY A 52 -1.74 2.74 -6.35
N LEU A 53 -0.66 2.17 -6.91
CA LEU A 53 0.22 2.87 -7.85
C LEU A 53 -0.45 3.07 -9.22
N GLU A 54 0.10 3.98 -10.03
CA GLU A 54 -0.25 4.06 -11.45
C GLU A 54 0.16 2.78 -12.19
N LEU A 55 -0.63 2.33 -13.17
CA LEU A 55 -0.45 1.05 -13.89
C LEU A 55 0.99 0.82 -14.42
N ALA A 56 1.65 1.88 -14.91
CA ALA A 56 3.03 1.78 -15.39
C ALA A 56 4.01 1.40 -14.27
N LEU A 57 3.87 2.04 -13.11
CA LEU A 57 4.68 1.78 -11.91
C LEU A 57 4.33 0.45 -11.26
N GLN A 58 3.05 0.03 -11.30
CA GLN A 58 2.64 -1.30 -10.85
C GLN A 58 3.43 -2.39 -11.58
N ALA A 59 3.43 -2.33 -12.91
CA ALA A 59 4.12 -3.34 -13.73
C ALA A 59 5.63 -3.34 -13.46
N GLU A 60 6.24 -2.17 -13.32
CA GLU A 60 7.67 -2.03 -13.01
C GLU A 60 8.01 -2.63 -11.64
N VAL A 61 7.27 -2.27 -10.60
CA VAL A 61 7.48 -2.77 -9.24
C VAL A 61 7.25 -4.29 -9.19
N ILE A 62 6.19 -4.81 -9.80
CA ILE A 62 5.91 -6.26 -9.84
C ILE A 62 7.04 -7.02 -10.55
N SER A 63 7.55 -6.50 -11.67
CA SER A 63 8.63 -7.14 -12.44
C SER A 63 9.93 -7.30 -11.64
N ARG A 64 10.14 -6.44 -10.63
CA ARG A 64 11.34 -6.43 -9.78
C ARG A 64 11.19 -7.28 -8.51
N HIS A 65 10.09 -8.03 -8.39
CA HIS A 65 9.79 -8.99 -7.31
C HIS A 65 10.19 -8.53 -5.90
N PRO A 66 9.71 -7.36 -5.44
CA PRO A 66 10.04 -6.83 -4.12
C PRO A 66 9.53 -7.75 -3.01
N GLN A 67 10.36 -7.97 -1.99
CA GLN A 67 10.02 -8.80 -0.83
C GLN A 67 9.40 -7.95 0.30
N THR A 68 9.83 -6.70 0.42
CA THR A 68 9.43 -5.78 1.50
C THR A 68 8.69 -4.56 0.97
N LEU A 69 7.93 -3.90 1.84
CA LEU A 69 7.27 -2.63 1.50
C LEU A 69 8.30 -1.55 1.12
N GLU A 70 9.43 -1.51 1.82
CA GLU A 70 10.52 -0.58 1.51
C GLU A 70 11.07 -0.80 0.10
N GLU A 71 11.23 -2.06 -0.33
CA GLU A 71 11.66 -2.37 -1.68
C GLU A 71 10.64 -1.91 -2.73
N CYS A 72 9.33 -2.06 -2.47
CA CYS A 72 8.30 -1.50 -3.35
C CYS A 72 8.47 0.02 -3.50
N MET A 73 8.72 0.73 -2.39
CA MET A 73 8.86 2.19 -2.39
C MET A 73 10.15 2.67 -3.06
N LYS A 74 11.24 1.90 -2.98
CA LYS A 74 12.51 2.21 -3.64
C LYS A 74 12.49 1.91 -5.15
N LYS A 75 11.64 0.97 -5.57
CA LYS A 75 11.59 0.45 -6.94
C LYS A 75 10.51 1.10 -7.80
N ALA A 76 9.63 1.91 -7.21
CA ALA A 76 8.61 2.72 -7.88
C ALA A 76 9.14 4.09 -8.32
#